data_AF-A0A496S508-F1
#
_entry.id   AF-A0A496S508-F1
#
_cell.length_a   1.000
_cell.length_b   1.000
_cell.length_c   1.000
_cell.angle_alpha   90.00
_cell.angle_beta   90.00
_cell.angle_gamma   90.00
#
_symmetry.space_group_name_H-M   'P 1'
#
loop_
_entity.id
_entity.type
_entity.pdbx_description
1 polymer ?
#
loop_
_entity_poly.entity_id
_entity_poly.type
_entity_poly.pdbx_seq_one_letter_code
_entity_poly.pdbx_strand_id
1 'polypeptide(L)'
;GDVYARRLTLTENTKPGTYQVAAVGKKMFFTMYLDKNGKKRAVPKPMNEFKEAKKILASVYYQSWAKAFTAVSKWTEPKPLGFKLELTPMTDLSKVHVGDLVPIKVTFMGRPLSCGGDTIYTMNATSPAFGNPDWFHLSSYIINGKAQFRVPAAGQWVVWVYVKQDVSPEKGPKELVGKCTSIYFASSLSFNAKP
;
A
#
# COMPACT_ATOMS: atom_id res chain seq x y z
N GLY A 1 -3.25 -22.16 -2.42
CA GLY A 1 -3.39 -20.83 -3.03
C GLY A 1 -3.82 -21.06 -4.45
N ASP A 2 -4.87 -20.39 -4.89
CA ASP A 2 -5.35 -20.51 -6.27
C ASP A 2 -4.39 -19.75 -7.19
N VAL A 3 -3.90 -20.43 -8.23
CA VAL A 3 -2.96 -19.90 -9.23
C VAL A 3 -3.76 -19.09 -10.25
N TYR A 4 -4.40 -17.99 -9.82
CA TYR A 4 -5.05 -17.06 -10.72
C TYR A 4 -4.00 -16.21 -11.46
N ALA A 5 -3.24 -16.84 -12.35
CA ALA A 5 -2.48 -16.14 -13.37
C ALA A 5 -3.47 -15.49 -14.34
N ARG A 6 -3.86 -14.24 -14.07
CA ARG A 6 -4.61 -13.41 -15.01
C ARG A 6 -3.63 -12.89 -16.06
N ARG A 7 -3.65 -13.47 -17.26
CA ARG A 7 -2.82 -13.03 -18.38
C ARG A 7 -3.41 -11.75 -19.00
N LEU A 8 -2.55 -10.75 -19.14
CA LEU A 8 -2.82 -9.57 -19.95
C LEU A 8 -1.91 -9.66 -21.18
N THR A 9 -2.48 -9.50 -22.38
CA THR A 9 -1.71 -9.50 -23.64
C THR A 9 -1.85 -8.14 -24.30
N LEU A 10 -0.72 -7.49 -24.53
CA LEU A 10 -0.61 -6.27 -25.33
C LEU A 10 -0.20 -6.72 -26.74
N THR A 11 -0.88 -6.20 -27.76
CA THR A 11 -0.66 -6.56 -29.18
C THR A 11 -0.17 -5.33 -29.94
N GLU A 12 0.21 -5.53 -31.20
CA GLU A 12 0.60 -4.44 -32.11
C GLU A 12 -0.51 -3.39 -32.29
N ASN A 13 -1.78 -3.79 -32.13
CA ASN A 13 -2.94 -2.91 -32.23
C ASN A 13 -3.29 -2.20 -30.90
N THR A 14 -2.54 -2.44 -29.83
CA THR A 14 -2.80 -1.79 -28.53
C THR A 14 -2.45 -0.31 -28.63
N LYS A 15 -3.40 0.55 -28.22
CA LYS A 15 -3.22 2.00 -28.30
C LYS A 15 -2.01 2.45 -27.49
N PRO A 16 -1.17 3.35 -28.02
CA PRO A 16 -0.04 3.88 -27.27
C PRO A 16 -0.44 4.61 -25.99
N GLY A 17 0.30 4.39 -24.90
CA GLY A 17 0.09 5.07 -23.62
C GLY A 17 0.48 4.21 -22.40
N THR A 18 0.19 4.73 -21.21
CA THR A 18 0.45 4.02 -19.94
C THR A 18 -0.78 3.25 -19.48
N TYR A 19 -0.65 1.94 -19.37
CA TYR A 19 -1.66 1.04 -18.81
C TYR A 19 -1.37 0.78 -17.33
N GLN A 20 -2.45 0.71 -16.54
CA GLN A 20 -2.39 0.43 -15.11
C GLN A 20 -3.01 -0.93 -14.83
N VAL A 21 -2.25 -1.81 -14.18
CA VAL A 21 -2.77 -3.06 -13.60
C VAL A 21 -2.95 -2.80 -12.12
N ALA A 22 -4.17 -2.99 -11.63
CA ALA A 22 -4.49 -2.76 -10.22
C ALA A 22 -5.10 -4.02 -9.59
N ALA A 23 -4.70 -4.28 -8.35
CA ALA A 23 -5.31 -5.28 -7.49
C ALA A 23 -5.90 -4.61 -6.25
N VAL A 24 -7.12 -5.01 -5.88
CA VAL A 24 -7.81 -4.53 -4.69
C VAL A 24 -7.91 -5.68 -3.70
N GLY A 25 -7.29 -5.50 -2.53
CA GLY A 25 -7.37 -6.45 -1.44
C GLY A 25 -8.80 -6.56 -0.91
N LYS A 26 -9.23 -7.78 -0.55
CA LYS A 26 -10.49 -7.98 0.15
C LYS A 26 -10.44 -7.21 1.47
N LYS A 27 -11.46 -6.39 1.71
CA LYS A 27 -11.67 -5.73 3.00
C LYS A 27 -11.78 -6.81 4.07
N MET A 28 -11.04 -6.69 5.16
CA MET A 28 -11.07 -7.69 6.21
C MET A 28 -10.93 -7.07 7.59
N PHE A 29 -11.43 -7.79 8.59
CA PHE A 29 -11.13 -7.52 9.99
C PHE A 29 -10.12 -8.53 10.49
N PHE A 30 -9.31 -8.12 11.46
CA PHE A 30 -8.44 -9.00 12.22
C PHE A 30 -8.48 -8.57 13.68
N THR A 31 -8.82 -9.51 14.57
CA THR A 31 -8.90 -9.25 16.01
C THR A 31 -8.01 -10.21 16.77
N MET A 32 -7.20 -9.64 17.66
CA MET A 32 -6.42 -10.34 18.67
C MET A 32 -7.06 -10.11 20.03
N TYR A 33 -7.30 -11.19 20.77
CA TYR A 33 -7.98 -11.12 22.07
C TYR A 33 -7.51 -12.22 23.02
N LEU A 34 -7.81 -12.06 24.30
CA LEU A 34 -7.71 -13.12 25.31
C LEU A 34 -9.07 -13.79 25.44
N ASP A 35 -9.14 -15.11 25.24
CA ASP A 35 -10.36 -15.87 25.46
C ASP A 35 -10.69 -15.97 26.97
N LYS A 36 -11.83 -16.59 27.30
CA LYS A 36 -12.29 -16.75 28.70
C LYS A 36 -11.27 -17.46 29.61
N ASN A 37 -10.39 -18.29 29.04
CA ASN A 37 -9.34 -19.00 29.76
C ASN A 37 -8.02 -18.20 29.79
N GLY A 38 -8.01 -16.97 29.29
CA GLY A 38 -6.82 -16.12 29.22
C GLY A 38 -5.86 -16.48 28.08
N LYS A 39 -6.24 -17.36 27.14
CA LYS A 39 -5.37 -17.73 26.01
C LYS A 39 -5.49 -16.70 24.88
N LYS A 40 -4.34 -16.31 24.33
CA LYS A 40 -4.26 -15.39 23.18
C LYS A 40 -4.80 -16.07 21.92
N ARG A 41 -5.71 -15.39 21.23
CA ARG A 41 -6.32 -15.79 19.96
C ARG A 41 -6.15 -14.69 18.92
N ALA A 42 -6.10 -15.07 17.66
CA ALA A 42 -5.98 -14.17 16.51
C ALA A 42 -6.87 -14.72 15.39
N VAL A 43 -7.84 -13.93 14.94
CA VAL A 43 -8.89 -14.39 14.02
C VAL A 43 -9.36 -13.29 13.07
N PRO A 44 -9.75 -13.63 11.82
CA PRO A 44 -10.13 -12.66 10.80
C PRO A 44 -11.60 -12.21 10.92
N LYS A 45 -11.96 -11.63 12.07
CA LYS A 45 -13.32 -11.20 12.42
C LYS A 45 -13.30 -9.88 13.20
N PRO A 46 -14.37 -9.06 13.14
CA PRO A 46 -14.47 -7.81 13.90
C PRO A 46 -14.61 -8.07 15.40
N MET A 47 -14.24 -7.09 16.24
CA MET A 47 -14.17 -7.29 17.69
C MET A 47 -15.53 -7.48 18.37
N ASN A 48 -16.61 -6.95 17.78
CA ASN A 48 -17.97 -7.09 18.30
C ASN A 48 -18.52 -8.53 18.27
N GLU A 49 -17.88 -9.45 17.53
CA GLU A 49 -18.23 -10.87 17.54
C GLU A 49 -17.71 -11.60 18.79
N PHE A 50 -16.79 -11.00 19.55
CA PHE A 50 -16.13 -11.64 20.70
C PHE A 50 -16.68 -11.17 22.05
N LYS A 51 -17.97 -11.40 22.29
CA LYS A 51 -18.66 -10.96 23.53
C LYS A 51 -18.10 -11.63 24.79
N GLU A 52 -17.61 -12.86 24.68
CA GLU A 52 -17.01 -13.62 25.79
C GLU A 52 -15.48 -13.42 25.91
N ALA A 53 -14.88 -12.52 25.11
CA ALA A 53 -13.48 -12.22 25.25
C ALA A 53 -13.22 -11.55 26.61
N LYS A 54 -12.23 -12.05 27.33
CA LYS A 54 -11.76 -11.41 28.56
C LYS A 54 -11.19 -10.02 28.28
N LYS A 55 -10.49 -9.86 27.16
CA LYS A 55 -9.91 -8.58 26.73
C LYS A 55 -9.63 -8.59 25.22
N ILE A 56 -9.99 -7.50 24.53
CA ILE A 56 -9.50 -7.22 23.18
C ILE A 56 -8.10 -6.60 23.28
N LEU A 57 -7.13 -7.19 22.58
CA LEU A 57 -5.74 -6.71 22.55
C LEU A 57 -5.49 -5.77 21.38
N ALA A 58 -6.04 -6.11 20.21
CA ALA A 58 -6.00 -5.29 19.00
C ALA A 58 -7.16 -5.68 18.10
N SER A 59 -7.74 -4.73 17.38
CA SER A 59 -8.68 -5.03 16.31
C SER A 59 -8.52 -4.05 15.16
N VAL A 60 -8.32 -4.58 13.97
CA VAL A 60 -7.95 -3.83 12.77
C VAL A 60 -8.96 -4.11 11.68
N TYR A 61 -9.46 -3.04 11.04
CA TYR A 61 -10.02 -3.12 9.70
C TYR A 61 -8.91 -2.84 8.68
N TYR A 62 -8.72 -3.73 7.72
CA TYR A 62 -7.64 -3.64 6.72
C TYR A 62 -8.20 -3.53 5.31
N GLN A 63 -7.63 -2.60 4.53
CA GLN A 63 -7.90 -2.48 3.11
C GLN A 63 -6.61 -2.13 2.36
N SER A 64 -6.33 -2.86 1.28
CA SER A 64 -5.10 -2.68 0.51
C SER A 64 -5.32 -2.55 -0.99
N TRP A 65 -4.36 -1.91 -1.64
CA TRP A 65 -4.28 -1.76 -3.09
C TRP A 65 -2.85 -2.02 -3.57
N ALA A 66 -2.72 -2.53 -4.79
CA ALA A 66 -1.45 -2.65 -5.47
C ALA A 66 -1.59 -2.16 -6.92
N LYS A 67 -0.57 -1.49 -7.44
CA LYS A 67 -0.52 -1.05 -8.84
C LYS A 67 0.79 -1.44 -9.52
N ALA A 68 0.71 -1.73 -10.81
CA ALA A 68 1.83 -1.81 -11.72
C ALA A 68 1.49 -1.01 -12.98
N PHE A 69 2.52 -0.48 -13.63
CA PHE A 69 2.38 0.40 -14.79
C PHE A 69 3.18 -0.17 -15.94
N THR A 70 2.63 -0.12 -17.15
CA THR A 70 3.33 -0.53 -18.36
C THR A 70 3.11 0.48 -19.47
N ALA A 71 4.19 0.86 -20.15
CA ALA A 71 4.13 1.74 -21.29
C ALA A 71 3.95 0.91 -22.57
N VAL A 72 2.99 1.29 -23.40
CA VAL A 72 2.84 0.80 -24.77
C VAL A 72 3.31 1.90 -25.70
N SER A 73 4.47 1.71 -26.31
CA SER A 73 5.17 2.63 -27.24
C SER A 73 5.58 4.00 -26.67
N LYS A 74 4.80 4.59 -25.76
CA LYS A 74 5.10 5.83 -25.06
C LYS A 74 4.55 5.81 -23.64
N TRP A 75 5.25 6.47 -22.73
CA TRP A 75 4.72 6.79 -21.41
C TRP A 75 3.85 8.05 -21.47
N THR A 76 2.68 7.96 -20.86
CA THR A 76 1.81 9.11 -20.58
C THR A 76 1.57 9.19 -19.08
N GLU A 77 1.37 10.39 -18.54
CA GLU A 77 1.08 10.54 -17.11
C GLU A 77 -0.19 9.74 -16.73
N PRO A 78 -0.09 8.77 -15.80
CA PRO A 78 -1.22 7.95 -15.43
C PRO A 78 -2.21 8.74 -14.56
N LYS A 79 -3.50 8.65 -14.90
CA LYS A 79 -4.57 9.23 -14.07
C LYS A 79 -4.80 8.37 -12.81
N PRO A 80 -5.14 8.99 -11.66
CA PRO A 80 -5.57 8.26 -10.47
C PRO A 80 -6.80 7.38 -10.74
N LEU A 81 -6.87 6.22 -10.09
CA LEU A 81 -7.99 5.28 -10.14
C LEU A 81 -9.03 5.55 -9.03
N GLY A 82 -8.75 6.48 -8.10
CA GLY A 82 -9.68 6.87 -7.04
C GLY A 82 -9.60 5.97 -5.81
N PHE A 83 -8.46 5.32 -5.58
CA PHE A 83 -8.26 4.52 -4.37
C PHE A 83 -8.10 5.43 -3.15
N LYS A 84 -8.51 4.93 -1.96
CA LYS A 84 -8.42 5.72 -0.74
C LYS A 84 -6.98 6.04 -0.38
N LEU A 85 -6.05 5.11 -0.56
CA LEU A 85 -4.61 5.38 -0.48
C LEU A 85 -3.98 5.02 -1.82
N GLU A 86 -3.43 5.99 -2.51
CA GLU A 86 -3.02 5.83 -3.91
C GLU A 86 -1.60 6.34 -4.16
N LEU A 87 -0.79 5.49 -4.81
CA LEU A 87 0.55 5.79 -5.29
C LEU A 87 0.50 6.02 -6.81
N THR A 88 0.98 7.17 -7.28
CA THR A 88 1.02 7.49 -8.71
C THR A 88 2.42 7.93 -9.09
N PRO A 89 3.10 7.21 -10.00
CA PRO A 89 4.45 7.56 -10.42
C PRO A 89 4.44 8.89 -11.18
N MET A 90 5.46 9.70 -10.96
CA MET A 90 5.66 10.98 -11.64
C MET A 90 6.76 10.90 -12.70
N THR A 91 7.30 9.71 -12.95
CA THR A 91 8.32 9.43 -13.97
C THR A 91 7.93 8.20 -14.79
N ASP A 92 8.59 8.01 -15.93
CA ASP A 92 8.43 6.83 -16.78
C ASP A 92 9.07 5.59 -16.12
N LEU A 93 8.23 4.77 -15.49
CA LEU A 93 8.68 3.56 -14.81
C LEU A 93 9.25 2.48 -15.76
N SER A 94 9.06 2.60 -17.08
CA SER A 94 9.64 1.67 -18.06
C SER A 94 11.12 1.98 -18.39
N LYS A 95 11.61 3.12 -17.93
CA LYS A 95 12.95 3.66 -18.24
C LYS A 95 13.81 3.92 -17.00
N VAL A 96 13.40 3.44 -15.82
CA VAL A 96 14.19 3.63 -14.60
C VAL A 96 15.48 2.83 -14.67
N HIS A 97 16.60 3.47 -14.36
CA HIS A 97 17.93 2.88 -14.21
C HIS A 97 18.44 3.03 -12.77
N VAL A 98 19.52 2.33 -12.44
CA VAL A 98 20.27 2.57 -11.21
C VAL A 98 20.75 4.03 -11.17
N GLY A 99 20.65 4.64 -9.99
CA GLY A 99 21.00 6.04 -9.75
C GLY A 99 19.84 7.02 -10.01
N ASP A 100 18.79 6.61 -10.72
CA ASP A 100 17.64 7.47 -10.98
C ASP A 100 16.91 7.83 -9.69
N LEU A 101 16.39 9.06 -9.65
CA LEU A 101 15.45 9.50 -8.64
C LEU A 101 14.03 9.19 -9.13
N VAL A 102 13.29 8.38 -8.39
CA VAL A 102 11.92 7.97 -8.72
C VAL A 102 10.92 8.72 -7.83
N PRO A 103 10.32 9.83 -8.30
CA PRO A 103 9.28 10.54 -7.58
C PRO A 103 7.92 9.86 -7.71
N ILE A 104 7.22 9.73 -6.59
CA ILE A 104 5.87 9.16 -6.51
C ILE A 104 4.97 10.11 -5.73
N LYS A 105 3.82 10.41 -6.33
CA LYS A 105 2.72 11.12 -5.68
C LYS A 105 1.94 10.15 -4.79
N VAL A 106 1.65 10.58 -3.57
CA VAL A 106 0.88 9.84 -2.58
C VAL A 106 -0.35 10.64 -2.20
N THR A 107 -1.53 10.06 -2.40
CA THR A 107 -2.80 10.66 -1.97
C THR A 107 -3.52 9.76 -0.97
N PHE A 108 -4.16 10.40 0.01
CA PHE A 108 -5.06 9.77 0.95
C PHE A 108 -6.43 10.45 0.90
N MET A 109 -7.48 9.68 0.65
CA MET A 109 -8.85 10.13 0.42
C MET A 109 -8.92 11.25 -0.65
N GLY A 110 -8.16 11.09 -1.73
CA GLY A 110 -8.09 12.05 -2.83
C GLY A 110 -7.25 13.32 -2.56
N ARG A 111 -6.71 13.50 -1.35
CA ARG A 111 -5.88 14.66 -0.98
C ARG A 111 -4.41 14.26 -0.86
N PRO A 112 -3.44 15.17 -1.09
CA PRO A 112 -2.03 14.91 -0.82
C PRO A 112 -1.81 14.39 0.61
N LEU A 113 -1.17 13.24 0.77
CA LEU A 113 -0.75 12.76 2.09
C LEU A 113 0.53 13.48 2.49
N SER A 114 0.59 14.10 3.65
CA SER A 114 1.80 14.78 4.12
C SER A 114 2.00 14.51 5.60
N CYS A 115 3.26 14.44 6.02
CA CYS A 115 3.61 14.53 7.43
C CYS A 115 2.99 15.79 8.05
N GLY A 116 2.49 15.65 9.28
CA GLY A 116 2.00 16.75 10.12
C GLY A 116 2.65 16.69 11.50
N GLY A 117 2.26 17.59 12.42
CA GLY A 117 2.81 17.63 13.77
C GLY A 117 2.66 16.33 14.56
N ASP A 118 1.61 15.56 14.25
CA ASP A 118 1.20 14.41 15.06
C ASP A 118 1.58 13.07 14.42
N THR A 119 2.01 13.08 13.15
CA THR A 119 2.30 11.84 12.41
C THR A 119 3.30 12.07 11.30
N ILE A 120 4.33 11.22 11.30
CA ILE A 120 5.33 11.13 10.24
C ILE A 120 4.93 9.97 9.32
N TYR A 121 4.60 10.29 8.07
CA TYR A 121 4.33 9.28 7.05
C TYR A 121 5.59 9.02 6.24
N THR A 122 5.90 7.74 6.03
CA THR A 122 6.97 7.30 5.15
C THR A 122 6.44 6.42 4.04
N MET A 123 7.04 6.56 2.88
CA MET A 123 7.01 5.54 1.84
C MET A 123 8.26 4.70 2.01
N ASN A 124 8.13 3.40 1.83
CA ASN A 124 9.24 2.46 1.94
C ASN A 124 9.44 1.74 0.60
N ALA A 125 10.66 1.27 0.33
CA ALA A 125 11.00 0.54 -0.88
C ALA A 125 11.92 -0.64 -0.57
N THR A 126 11.66 -1.78 -1.21
CA THR A 126 12.47 -3.00 -1.09
C THR A 126 12.69 -3.63 -2.46
N SER A 127 13.78 -4.37 -2.59
CA SER A 127 14.12 -5.15 -3.76
C SER A 127 14.86 -6.41 -3.33
N PRO A 128 14.64 -7.57 -3.95
CA PRO A 128 15.47 -8.75 -3.73
C PRO A 128 16.96 -8.50 -4.00
N ALA A 129 17.28 -7.53 -4.87
CA ALA A 129 18.64 -7.15 -5.21
C ALA A 129 19.24 -6.09 -4.27
N PHE A 130 18.51 -5.65 -3.23
CA PHE A 130 18.97 -4.63 -2.31
C PHE A 130 18.52 -4.91 -0.88
N GLY A 131 19.48 -5.25 -0.01
CA GLY A 131 19.27 -5.27 1.44
C GLY A 131 18.38 -6.39 1.99
N ASN A 132 17.77 -7.22 1.13
CA ASN A 132 16.81 -8.25 1.53
C ASN A 132 17.39 -9.28 2.54
N PRO A 133 18.62 -9.81 2.37
CA PRO A 133 19.22 -10.70 3.38
C PRO A 133 19.44 -10.04 4.75
N ASP A 134 19.62 -8.72 4.77
CA ASP A 134 19.98 -7.93 5.95
C ASP A 134 18.77 -7.17 6.53
N TRP A 135 17.55 -7.48 6.07
CA TRP A 135 16.30 -6.84 6.49
C TRP A 135 16.27 -5.32 6.27
N PHE A 136 17.01 -4.85 5.26
CA PHE A 136 17.14 -3.44 4.93
C PHE A 136 16.13 -3.01 3.87
N HIS A 137 15.62 -1.78 4.00
CA HIS A 137 14.74 -1.14 3.03
C HIS A 137 15.05 0.36 2.97
N LEU A 138 14.70 1.00 1.85
CA LEU A 138 14.74 2.46 1.75
C LEU A 138 13.48 3.04 2.38
N SER A 139 13.61 4.18 3.04
CA SER A 139 12.50 4.94 3.61
C SER A 139 12.61 6.41 3.23
N SER A 140 11.50 7.03 2.85
CA SER A 140 11.43 8.42 2.39
C SER A 140 10.22 9.09 3.00
N TYR A 141 10.41 10.27 3.60
CA TYR A 141 9.30 11.05 4.15
C TYR A 141 8.33 11.47 3.04
N ILE A 142 7.05 11.42 3.35
CA ILE A 142 6.01 11.90 2.45
C ILE A 142 5.74 13.38 2.79
N ILE A 143 6.26 14.27 1.95
CA ILE A 143 6.11 15.72 2.11
C ILE A 143 5.27 16.26 0.96
N ASN A 144 4.20 16.99 1.29
CA ASN A 144 3.29 17.59 0.31
C ASN A 144 2.74 16.59 -0.72
N GLY A 145 2.41 15.36 -0.29
CA GLY A 145 1.92 14.31 -1.18
C GLY A 145 2.97 13.70 -2.07
N LYS A 146 4.26 13.83 -1.76
CA LYS A 146 5.35 13.30 -2.57
C LYS A 146 6.37 12.59 -1.70
N ALA A 147 6.85 11.45 -2.19
CA ALA A 147 8.04 10.80 -1.68
C ALA A 147 8.87 10.32 -2.87
N GLN A 148 10.17 10.11 -2.65
CA GLN A 148 11.09 9.76 -3.72
C GLN A 148 12.26 8.94 -3.19
N PHE A 149 12.80 8.07 -4.03
CA PHE A 149 13.98 7.27 -3.73
C PHE A 149 14.98 7.40 -4.86
N ARG A 150 16.26 7.44 -4.51
CA ARG A 150 17.32 7.15 -5.48
C ARG A 150 17.46 5.63 -5.55
N VAL A 151 17.40 5.04 -6.73
CA VAL A 151 17.40 3.59 -6.91
C VAL A 151 18.84 3.05 -6.88
N PRO A 152 19.25 2.30 -5.84
CA PRO A 152 20.66 1.91 -5.67
C PRO A 152 21.05 0.63 -6.43
N ALA A 153 20.09 -0.16 -6.91
CA ALA A 153 20.35 -1.45 -7.53
C ALA A 153 19.33 -1.77 -8.62
N ALA A 154 19.78 -2.49 -9.65
CA ALA A 154 18.94 -2.98 -10.73
C ALA A 154 18.01 -4.10 -10.22
N GLY A 155 16.93 -4.37 -10.95
CA GLY A 155 15.98 -5.43 -10.67
C GLY A 155 14.60 -4.93 -10.23
N GLN A 156 13.86 -5.81 -9.57
CA GLN A 156 12.45 -5.60 -9.20
C GLN A 156 12.34 -4.81 -7.89
N TRP A 157 11.59 -3.72 -7.91
CA TRP A 157 11.32 -2.89 -6.76
C TRP A 157 9.84 -2.92 -6.40
N VAL A 158 9.56 -2.96 -5.09
CA VAL A 158 8.23 -2.73 -4.53
C VAL A 158 8.33 -1.56 -3.56
N VAL A 159 7.49 -0.55 -3.78
CA VAL A 159 7.29 0.56 -2.85
C VAL A 159 5.95 0.42 -2.16
N TRP A 160 5.85 0.85 -0.91
CA TRP A 160 4.59 0.80 -0.17
C TRP A 160 4.46 1.93 0.85
N VAL A 161 3.21 2.25 1.16
CA VAL A 161 2.80 3.18 2.22
C VAL A 161 1.73 2.51 3.07
N TYR A 162 1.82 2.70 4.38
CA TYR A 162 0.75 2.39 5.33
C TYR A 162 0.21 3.66 5.96
N VAL A 163 -1.12 3.76 6.07
CA VAL A 163 -1.79 4.79 6.86
C VAL A 163 -2.64 4.09 7.91
N LYS A 164 -2.37 4.38 9.17
CA LYS A 164 -3.19 3.95 10.31
C LYS A 164 -4.10 5.09 10.73
N GLN A 165 -5.36 4.78 11.00
CA GLN A 165 -6.30 5.68 11.68
C GLN A 165 -6.89 4.96 12.88
N ASP A 166 -6.99 5.64 14.02
CA ASP A 166 -7.70 5.08 15.17
C ASP A 166 -9.21 5.22 15.00
N VAL A 167 -9.96 4.28 15.59
CA VAL A 167 -11.43 4.28 15.59
C VAL A 167 -11.93 4.40 17.02
N SER A 168 -12.73 5.43 17.27
CA SER A 168 -13.43 5.69 18.52
C SER A 168 -14.81 6.28 18.21
N PRO A 169 -15.71 6.45 19.20
CA PRO A 169 -16.98 7.14 18.97
C PRO A 169 -16.82 8.55 18.39
N GLU A 170 -15.70 9.21 18.68
CA GLU A 170 -15.37 10.58 18.25
C GLU A 170 -14.55 10.62 16.96
N LYS A 171 -13.85 9.53 16.60
CA LYS A 171 -12.88 9.48 15.51
C LYS A 171 -13.12 8.29 14.59
N GLY A 172 -13.12 8.57 13.28
CA GLY A 172 -13.23 7.54 12.25
C GLY A 172 -14.66 7.29 11.77
N PRO A 173 -14.84 6.34 10.85
CA PRO A 173 -16.13 6.07 10.22
C PRO A 173 -17.12 5.42 11.21
N LYS A 174 -18.33 5.97 11.29
CA LYS A 174 -19.37 5.53 12.25
C LYS A 174 -19.69 4.04 12.11
N GLU A 175 -19.63 3.50 10.90
CA GLU A 175 -19.92 2.10 10.61
C GLU A 175 -18.87 1.10 11.14
N LEU A 176 -17.69 1.60 11.53
CA LEU A 176 -16.58 0.81 12.09
C LEU A 176 -16.47 0.94 13.61
N VAL A 177 -17.17 1.89 14.22
CA VAL A 177 -17.22 2.06 15.69
C VAL A 177 -17.76 0.76 16.31
N GLY A 178 -17.05 0.27 17.32
CA GLY A 178 -17.37 -1.01 17.98
C GLY A 178 -16.94 -2.26 17.20
N LYS A 179 -16.53 -2.15 15.94
CA LYS A 179 -16.06 -3.30 15.12
C LYS A 179 -14.55 -3.44 15.06
N CYS A 180 -13.81 -2.35 15.22
CA CYS A 180 -12.35 -2.34 15.31
C CYS A 180 -11.87 -1.15 16.15
N THR A 181 -10.61 -1.19 16.58
CA THR A 181 -9.95 -0.07 17.26
C THR A 181 -9.09 0.77 16.32
N SER A 182 -8.76 0.24 15.14
CA SER A 182 -7.99 0.97 14.12
C SER A 182 -8.29 0.49 12.70
N ILE A 183 -7.99 1.36 11.74
CA ILE A 183 -8.04 1.10 10.30
C ILE A 183 -6.61 1.15 9.77
N TYR A 184 -6.25 0.19 8.94
CA TYR A 184 -5.01 0.17 8.20
C TYR A 184 -5.30 0.19 6.71
N PHE A 185 -4.82 1.24 6.05
CA PHE A 185 -4.77 1.35 4.61
C PHE A 185 -3.37 1.05 4.13
N ALA A 186 -3.25 0.20 3.12
CA ALA A 186 -1.98 -0.12 2.49
C ALA A 186 -2.05 0.13 0.99
N SER A 187 -1.03 0.76 0.42
CA SER A 187 -0.93 0.92 -1.03
C SER A 187 0.48 0.56 -1.45
N SER A 188 0.60 -0.17 -2.55
CA SER A 188 1.89 -0.59 -3.09
C SER A 188 1.97 -0.36 -4.59
N LEU A 189 3.18 -0.16 -5.07
CA LEU A 189 3.51 -0.02 -6.48
C LEU A 189 4.77 -0.84 -6.77
N SER A 190 4.83 -1.47 -7.94
CA SER A 190 6.04 -2.16 -8.39
C SER A 190 6.58 -1.58 -9.69
N PHE A 191 7.91 -1.67 -9.86
CA PHE A 191 8.61 -1.30 -11.09
C PHE A 191 9.93 -2.08 -11.22
N ASN A 192 10.55 -2.01 -12.39
CA ASN A 192 11.88 -2.58 -12.63
C ASN A 192 12.89 -1.46 -12.87
N ALA A 193 14.07 -1.60 -12.28
CA ALA A 193 15.23 -0.76 -12.54
C ALA A 193 16.23 -1.51 -13.42
N LYS A 194 16.74 -0.84 -14.44
CA LYS A 194 17.78 -1.36 -15.33
C LYS A 194 19.17 -1.04 -14.76
N PRO A 195 20.21 -1.82 -15.12
CA PRO A 195 21.60 -1.49 -14.79
C PRO A 195 21.99 -0.08 -15.25
#